data_AF-A0A1F8NT45-F1
#
_entry.id   AF-A0A1F8NT45-F1
#
_cell.length_a   1.000
_cell.length_b   1.000
_cell.length_c   1.000
_cell.angle_alpha   90.00
_cell.angle_beta   90.00
_cell.angle_gamma   90.00
#
_symmetry.space_group_name_H-M   'P 1'
#
loop_
_entity.id
_entity.type
_entity.pdbx_description
1 polymer ?
#
loop_
_entity_poly.entity_id
_entity_poly.type
_entity_poly.pdbx_seq_one_letter_code
_entity_poly.pdbx_strand_id
1 'polypeptide(L)'
;MPTAPPPTETPTYAMVEVQIFFADIPRYVANTEPFETPVARILPDDGHLPEAALREYFRGPTVDEAARGLDPMTNGCTGFSQLTIENGIARVYLTGPCNSGGATFTIAGPLMATLLAFPEIEYVKLYDESGQTGDPDGFSNSIPSSLEP
;
A
#
# COMPACT_ATOMS: atom_id res chain seq x y z
N MET A 1 2.26 -21.48 -47.02
CA MET A 1 1.76 -21.79 -45.66
C MET A 1 2.08 -20.59 -44.78
N PRO A 2 1.13 -19.99 -44.05
CA PRO A 2 1.46 -18.92 -43.11
C PRO A 2 2.21 -19.51 -41.91
N THR A 3 3.40 -18.98 -41.65
CA THR A 3 4.23 -19.33 -40.49
C THR A 3 3.53 -18.82 -39.22
N ALA A 4 3.35 -19.69 -38.23
CA ALA A 4 2.85 -19.28 -36.91
C ALA A 4 3.82 -18.26 -36.28
N PRO A 5 3.31 -17.24 -35.56
CA PRO A 5 4.18 -16.34 -34.79
C PRO A 5 4.92 -17.16 -33.72
N PRO A 6 6.16 -16.78 -33.36
CA PRO A 6 6.89 -17.43 -32.28
C PRO A 6 6.11 -17.32 -30.96
N PRO A 7 6.21 -18.31 -30.05
CA PRO A 7 5.64 -18.18 -28.72
C PRO A 7 6.23 -16.94 -28.05
N THR A 8 5.37 -16.06 -27.54
CA THR A 8 5.78 -14.95 -26.67
C THR A 8 6.43 -15.57 -25.44
N GLU A 9 7.76 -15.48 -25.34
CA GLU A 9 8.47 -15.78 -24.10
C GLU A 9 7.85 -14.91 -23.01
N THR A 10 7.08 -15.53 -22.12
CA THR A 10 6.62 -14.83 -20.92
C THR A 10 7.87 -14.62 -20.07
N PRO A 11 8.30 -13.38 -19.83
CA PRO A 11 9.45 -13.14 -18.98
C PRO A 11 9.24 -13.88 -17.65
N THR A 12 10.18 -14.75 -17.31
CA THR A 12 10.12 -15.54 -16.08
C THR A 12 10.67 -14.67 -14.96
N TYR A 13 9.79 -13.90 -14.32
CA TYR A 13 10.15 -13.11 -13.15
C TYR A 13 10.33 -14.04 -11.94
N ALA A 14 11.29 -13.69 -11.08
CA ALA A 14 11.41 -14.36 -9.79
C ALA A 14 10.18 -14.03 -8.94
N MET A 15 9.59 -15.04 -8.29
CA MET A 15 8.46 -14.82 -7.40
C MET A 15 9.01 -14.48 -6.01
N VAL A 16 8.68 -13.31 -5.49
CA VAL A 16 9.16 -12.81 -4.20
C VAL A 16 7.98 -12.72 -3.23
N GLU A 17 8.21 -13.13 -1.99
CA GLU A 17 7.25 -12.95 -0.91
C GLU A 17 7.34 -11.52 -0.37
N VAL A 18 6.21 -10.82 -0.39
CA VAL A 18 6.05 -9.44 0.05
C VAL A 18 5.04 -9.38 1.19
N GLN A 19 5.31 -8.54 2.20
CA GLN A 19 4.39 -8.32 3.31
C GLN A 19 3.50 -7.12 3.02
N ILE A 20 2.19 -7.34 3.05
CA ILE A 20 1.17 -6.29 2.97
C ILE A 20 0.51 -6.19 4.33
N PHE A 21 0.44 -5.00 4.87
CA PHE A 21 -0.11 -4.77 6.21
C PHE A 21 -1.55 -4.31 6.06
N PHE A 22 -2.48 -4.94 6.76
CA PHE A 22 -3.87 -4.53 6.84
C PHE A 22 -4.22 -4.13 8.27
N ALA A 23 -5.23 -3.26 8.46
CA ALA A 23 -5.71 -2.90 9.78
C ALA A 23 -6.37 -4.12 10.43
N ASP A 24 -5.93 -4.48 11.63
CA ASP A 24 -6.51 -5.54 12.44
C ASP A 24 -7.55 -4.91 13.37
N ILE A 25 -8.81 -4.94 12.95
CA ILE A 25 -9.93 -4.34 13.68
C ILE A 25 -10.05 -4.90 15.10
N PRO A 26 -9.93 -6.22 15.35
CA PRO A 26 -9.89 -6.78 16.70
C PRO A 26 -8.80 -6.14 17.58
N ARG A 27 -7.57 -5.99 17.07
CA ARG A 27 -6.47 -5.34 17.79
C ARG A 27 -6.71 -3.86 18.03
N TYR A 28 -7.23 -3.15 17.03
CA TYR A 28 -7.57 -1.74 17.13
C TYR A 28 -8.62 -1.50 18.23
N VAL A 29 -9.69 -2.29 18.25
CA VAL A 29 -10.72 -2.23 19.31
C VAL A 29 -10.13 -2.60 20.69
N ALA A 30 -9.20 -3.55 20.72
CA ALA A 30 -8.50 -3.94 21.93
C ALA A 30 -7.35 -2.99 22.35
N ASN A 31 -7.11 -1.90 21.61
CA ASN A 31 -5.98 -0.98 21.83
C ASN A 31 -4.62 -1.71 21.95
N THR A 32 -4.40 -2.73 21.11
CA THR A 32 -3.17 -3.53 21.10
C THR A 32 -2.34 -3.22 19.87
N GLU A 33 -1.27 -2.44 20.04
CA GLU A 33 -0.30 -2.15 18.98
C GLU A 33 0.64 -3.34 18.71
N PRO A 34 1.11 -3.53 17.46
CA PRO A 34 0.74 -2.79 16.26
C PRO A 34 -0.70 -3.10 15.81
N PHE A 35 -1.41 -2.05 15.37
CA PHE A 35 -2.78 -2.15 14.87
C PHE A 35 -2.86 -2.79 13.49
N GLU A 36 -1.72 -2.95 12.82
CA GLU A 36 -1.59 -3.60 11.54
C GLU A 36 -1.05 -5.02 11.67
N THR A 37 -1.57 -5.91 10.83
CA THR A 37 -1.09 -7.29 10.73
C THR A 37 -0.55 -7.52 9.32
N PRO A 38 0.70 -8.01 9.17
CA PRO A 38 1.26 -8.36 7.88
C PRO A 38 0.60 -9.64 7.33
N VAL A 39 0.37 -9.64 6.02
CA VAL A 39 -0.01 -10.81 5.24
C VAL A 39 0.98 -11.00 4.10
N ALA A 40 1.38 -12.24 3.88
CA ALA A 40 2.30 -12.57 2.81
C ALA A 40 1.55 -12.63 1.46
N ARG A 41 2.16 -12.04 0.43
CA ARG A 41 1.76 -12.16 -0.98
C ARG A 41 2.95 -12.55 -1.82
N ILE A 42 2.74 -13.50 -2.72
CA ILE A 42 3.76 -13.88 -3.69
C ILE A 42 3.53 -13.03 -4.95
N LEU A 43 4.46 -12.13 -5.23
CA LEU A 43 4.40 -11.21 -6.36
C LEU A 43 5.58 -11.44 -7.30
N PRO A 44 5.39 -11.28 -8.61
CA PRO A 44 6.50 -11.34 -9.55
C PRO A 44 7.40 -10.11 -9.38
N ASP A 45 8.70 -10.34 -9.31
CA ASP A 45 9.74 -9.32 -9.24
C ASP A 45 10.04 -8.76 -10.64
N ASP A 46 9.10 -7.93 -11.10
CA ASP A 46 9.19 -7.12 -12.31
C ASP A 46 9.95 -5.78 -12.08
N GLY A 47 10.64 -5.61 -10.94
CA GLY A 47 11.27 -4.34 -10.54
C GLY A 47 10.29 -3.27 -10.02
N HIS A 48 9.02 -3.61 -9.82
CA HIS A 48 7.97 -2.71 -9.29
C HIS A 48 7.23 -3.34 -8.09
N LEU A 49 7.96 -4.08 -7.24
CA LEU A 49 7.39 -4.79 -6.10
C LEU A 49 6.58 -3.87 -5.15
N PRO A 50 7.02 -2.65 -4.81
CA PRO A 50 6.24 -1.76 -3.94
C PRO A 50 4.90 -1.35 -4.56
N GLU A 51 4.89 -1.09 -5.87
CA GLU A 51 3.66 -0.77 -6.61
C GLU A 51 2.71 -1.97 -6.65
N ALA A 52 3.25 -3.17 -6.89
CA ALA A 52 2.49 -4.40 -6.88
C ALA A 52 1.86 -4.67 -5.50
N ALA A 53 2.61 -4.41 -4.42
CA ALA A 53 2.12 -4.52 -3.05
C ALA A 53 0.98 -3.55 -2.76
N LEU A 54 1.10 -2.29 -3.18
CA LEU A 54 0.01 -1.32 -3.06
C LEU A 54 -1.23 -1.76 -3.83
N ARG A 55 -1.06 -2.26 -5.05
CA ARG A 55 -2.19 -2.72 -5.86
C ARG A 55 -2.92 -3.90 -5.22
N GLU A 56 -2.18 -4.81 -4.59
CA GLU A 56 -2.76 -5.90 -3.81
C GLU A 56 -3.41 -5.41 -2.50
N TYR A 57 -2.84 -4.38 -1.86
CA TYR A 57 -3.50 -3.72 -0.72
C TYR A 57 -4.88 -3.17 -1.10
N PHE A 58 -4.97 -2.44 -2.23
CA PHE A 58 -6.24 -1.89 -2.72
C PHE A 58 -7.20 -2.95 -3.28
N ARG A 59 -6.70 -4.10 -3.72
CA ARG A 59 -7.53 -5.28 -4.00
C ARG A 59 -8.23 -5.78 -2.73
N GLY A 60 -7.63 -5.53 -1.57
CA GLY A 60 -8.18 -5.85 -0.26
C GLY A 60 -7.77 -7.24 0.25
N PRO A 61 -8.13 -7.54 1.52
CA PRO A 61 -7.86 -8.83 2.12
C PRO A 61 -8.68 -9.95 1.44
N THR A 62 -8.17 -11.17 1.54
CA THR A 62 -8.88 -12.38 1.17
C THR A 62 -10.05 -12.66 2.12
N VAL A 63 -10.94 -13.58 1.73
CA VAL A 63 -12.10 -13.95 2.58
C VAL A 63 -11.66 -14.46 3.95
N ASP A 64 -10.59 -15.25 4.02
CA ASP A 64 -10.06 -15.78 5.29
C ASP A 64 -9.44 -14.68 6.16
N GLU A 65 -8.75 -13.71 5.56
CA GLU A 65 -8.18 -12.55 6.26
C GLU A 65 -9.25 -11.60 6.77
N ALA A 66 -10.26 -11.31 5.95
CA ALA A 66 -11.42 -10.52 6.36
C ALA A 66 -12.20 -11.23 7.49
N ALA A 67 -12.33 -12.56 7.44
CA ALA A 67 -12.93 -13.35 8.50
C ALA A 67 -12.14 -13.29 9.83
N ARG A 68 -10.84 -12.97 9.77
CA ARG A 68 -9.99 -12.71 10.95
C ARG A 68 -10.10 -11.27 11.45
N GLY A 69 -10.88 -10.42 10.78
CA GLY A 69 -11.05 -9.01 11.13
C GLY A 69 -10.00 -8.08 10.52
N LEU A 70 -9.30 -8.52 9.47
CA LEU A 70 -8.42 -7.64 8.70
C LEU A 70 -9.24 -6.78 7.74
N ASP A 71 -8.98 -5.49 7.77
CA ASP A 71 -9.67 -4.49 6.95
C ASP A 71 -8.64 -3.55 6.30
N PRO A 72 -8.79 -3.21 5.01
CA PRO A 72 -7.91 -2.25 4.35
C PRO A 72 -8.17 -0.80 4.79
N MET A 73 -9.18 -0.55 5.63
CA MET A 73 -9.56 0.73 6.20
C MET A 73 -9.37 1.87 5.21
N THR A 74 -10.02 1.79 4.05
CA THR A 74 -9.63 2.64 2.92
C THR A 74 -9.94 4.12 3.12
N ASN A 75 -10.73 4.49 4.14
CA ASN A 75 -11.10 5.87 4.45
C ASN A 75 -11.63 6.64 3.22
N GLY A 76 -12.36 5.96 2.32
CA GLY A 76 -12.89 6.57 1.10
C GLY A 76 -11.91 6.64 -0.08
N CYS A 77 -10.62 6.34 0.12
CA CYS A 77 -9.68 6.14 -0.98
C CYS A 77 -10.10 4.91 -1.80
N THR A 78 -10.06 5.04 -3.13
CA THR A 78 -10.39 3.96 -4.06
C THR A 78 -9.16 3.32 -4.66
N GLY A 79 -7.99 3.95 -4.53
CA GLY A 79 -6.75 3.47 -5.12
C GLY A 79 -5.60 4.45 -4.97
N PHE A 80 -4.64 4.31 -5.88
CA PHE A 80 -3.58 5.27 -6.13
C PHE A 80 -3.43 5.49 -7.64
N SER A 81 -3.01 6.68 -8.05
CA SER A 81 -2.75 7.05 -9.44
C SER A 81 -1.29 6.86 -9.81
N GLN A 82 -0.38 7.05 -8.85
CA GLN A 82 1.05 7.03 -9.09
C GLN A 82 1.82 6.64 -7.84
N LEU A 83 2.89 5.86 -8.04
CA LEU A 83 3.94 5.61 -7.05
C LEU A 83 5.29 6.06 -7.64
N THR A 84 6.06 6.83 -6.89
CA THR A 84 7.41 7.23 -7.26
C THR A 84 8.35 6.94 -6.10
N ILE A 85 9.46 6.25 -6.34
CA ILE A 85 10.46 5.96 -5.31
C ILE A 85 11.77 6.61 -5.74
N GLU A 86 12.23 7.59 -4.96
CA GLU A 86 13.45 8.32 -5.24
C GLU A 86 14.20 8.61 -3.93
N ASN A 87 15.51 8.33 -3.89
CA ASN A 87 16.37 8.56 -2.71
C ASN A 87 15.82 7.92 -1.42
N GLY A 88 15.20 6.73 -1.51
CA GLY A 88 14.59 6.05 -0.37
C GLY A 88 13.25 6.63 0.08
N ILE A 89 12.67 7.56 -0.68
CA ILE A 89 11.37 8.18 -0.38
C ILE A 89 10.32 7.65 -1.36
N ALA A 90 9.33 6.92 -0.84
CA ALA A 90 8.18 6.46 -1.60
C ALA A 90 7.05 7.50 -1.56
N ARG A 91 6.73 8.09 -2.71
CA ARG A 91 5.66 9.07 -2.92
C ARG A 91 4.45 8.39 -3.56
N VAL A 92 3.36 8.26 -2.82
CA VAL A 92 2.12 7.63 -3.25
C VAL A 92 1.06 8.69 -3.46
N TYR A 93 0.48 8.74 -4.65
CA TYR A 93 -0.63 9.63 -4.96
C TYR A 93 -1.94 8.85 -4.89
N LEU A 94 -2.70 9.06 -3.82
CA LEU A 94 -3.95 8.37 -3.58
C LEU A 94 -5.07 8.93 -4.47
N THR A 95 -6.04 8.09 -4.80
CA THR A 95 -7.21 8.45 -5.60
C THR A 95 -8.50 8.18 -4.84
N GLY A 96 -9.52 8.99 -5.14
CA GLY A 96 -10.82 8.97 -4.48
C GLY A 96 -10.93 10.00 -3.35
N PRO A 97 -12.14 10.14 -2.76
CA PRO A 97 -12.42 11.07 -1.68
C PRO A 97 -11.84 10.56 -0.36
N CYS A 98 -10.51 10.47 -0.29
CA CYS A 98 -9.75 10.10 0.89
C CYS A 98 -10.10 11.06 2.04
N ASN A 99 -10.75 10.54 3.07
CA ASN A 99 -11.19 11.32 4.22
C ASN A 99 -11.08 10.47 5.49
N SER A 100 -10.31 10.94 6.46
CA SER A 100 -10.16 10.27 7.76
C SER A 100 -11.51 10.04 8.45
N GLY A 101 -12.50 10.89 8.20
CA GLY A 101 -13.82 10.84 8.83
C GLY A 101 -13.76 11.11 10.33
N GLY A 102 -12.66 11.67 10.82
CA GLY A 102 -12.36 11.81 12.25
C GLY A 102 -11.93 10.50 12.93
N ALA A 103 -11.43 9.52 12.16
CA ALA A 103 -10.89 8.29 12.70
C ALA A 103 -9.48 8.51 13.25
N THR A 104 -9.20 7.99 14.45
CA THR A 104 -7.87 8.09 15.09
C THR A 104 -6.81 7.20 14.43
N PHE A 105 -7.22 6.36 13.48
CA PHE A 105 -6.37 5.50 12.66
C PHE A 105 -6.94 5.47 11.24
N THR A 106 -6.08 5.57 10.23
CA THR A 106 -6.50 5.68 8.83
C THR A 106 -5.69 4.75 7.93
N ILE A 107 -6.09 4.62 6.66
CA ILE A 107 -5.38 3.93 5.57
C ILE A 107 -3.87 4.24 5.55
N ALA A 108 -3.46 5.40 6.07
CA ALA A 108 -2.07 5.78 6.10
C ALA A 108 -1.19 4.82 6.89
N GLY A 109 -1.63 4.31 8.05
CA GLY A 109 -0.84 3.40 8.89
C GLY A 109 -0.47 2.10 8.14
N PRO A 110 -1.46 1.33 7.68
CA PRO A 110 -1.20 0.09 6.95
C PRO A 110 -0.46 0.28 5.62
N LEU A 111 -0.73 1.38 4.89
CA LEU A 111 0.02 1.71 3.68
C LEU A 111 1.49 2.01 3.97
N MET A 112 1.76 2.81 5.00
CA MET A 112 3.13 3.12 5.42
C MET A 112 3.86 1.86 5.87
N ALA A 113 3.23 1.03 6.71
CA ALA A 113 3.82 -0.24 7.15
C ALA A 113 4.15 -1.18 5.98
N THR A 114 3.27 -1.24 4.98
CA THR A 114 3.50 -2.01 3.74
C THR A 114 4.71 -1.51 2.96
N LEU A 115 4.83 -0.20 2.78
CA LEU A 115 5.94 0.38 2.02
C LEU A 115 7.26 0.36 2.80
N LEU A 116 7.24 0.60 4.10
CA LEU A 116 8.42 0.53 4.97
C LEU A 116 8.95 -0.90 5.17
N ALA A 117 8.19 -1.92 4.77
CA ALA A 117 8.67 -3.30 4.75
C ALA A 117 9.72 -3.54 3.65
N PHE A 118 9.81 -2.65 2.66
CA PHE A 118 10.82 -2.73 1.62
C PHE A 118 12.13 -2.08 2.07
N PRO A 119 13.28 -2.77 1.94
CA PRO A 119 14.56 -2.25 2.41
C PRO A 119 15.06 -1.03 1.61
N GLU A 120 14.50 -0.77 0.43
CA GLU A 120 14.81 0.40 -0.39
C GLU A 120 14.03 1.65 0.03
N ILE A 121 13.00 1.52 0.88
CA ILE A 121 12.12 2.62 1.29
C ILE A 121 12.43 2.98 2.75
N GLU A 122 12.96 4.18 2.97
CA GLU A 122 13.23 4.74 4.29
C GLU A 122 12.07 5.62 4.78
N TYR A 123 11.40 6.34 3.86
CA TYR A 123 10.32 7.26 4.18
C TYR A 123 9.15 7.14 3.19
N VAL A 124 7.94 7.32 3.70
CA VAL A 124 6.70 7.25 2.90
C VAL A 124 5.97 8.58 2.93
N LYS A 125 5.59 9.06 1.76
CA LYS A 125 4.84 10.29 1.54
C LYS A 125 3.53 9.93 0.86
N LEU A 126 2.43 10.06 1.59
CA LEU A 126 1.10 9.89 1.03
C LEU A 126 0.59 11.26 0.57
N TYR A 127 0.12 11.34 -0.65
CA TYR A 127 -0.53 12.48 -1.24
C TYR A 127 -2.01 12.15 -1.45
N ASP A 128 -2.89 13.10 -1.21
CA ASP A 128 -4.32 12.93 -1.54
C ASP A 128 -4.61 13.16 -3.04
N GLU A 129 -5.90 13.10 -3.40
CA GLU A 129 -6.36 13.32 -4.77
C GLU A 129 -6.03 14.71 -5.33
N SER A 130 -5.75 15.69 -4.46
CA SER A 130 -5.33 17.04 -4.85
C SER A 130 -3.81 17.18 -4.96
N GLY A 131 -3.07 16.10 -4.70
CA GLY A 131 -1.61 16.09 -4.71
C GLY A 131 -1.00 16.82 -3.53
N GLN A 132 -1.73 16.92 -2.41
CA GLN A 132 -1.25 17.56 -1.18
C GLN A 132 -0.74 16.51 -0.18
N THR A 133 0.32 16.86 0.55
CA THR A 133 0.84 16.11 1.69
C THR A 133 1.37 17.11 2.72
N GLY A 134 1.42 16.75 4.00
CA GLY A 134 1.90 17.67 5.05
C GLY A 134 3.34 18.13 4.83
N ASP A 135 4.24 17.17 4.60
CA ASP A 135 5.67 17.40 4.41
C ASP A 135 6.21 16.62 3.20
N PRO A 136 6.33 17.25 2.01
CA PRO A 136 6.71 16.57 0.77
C PRO A 136 8.20 16.18 0.67
N ASP A 137 9.10 16.90 1.36
CA ASP A 137 10.57 16.79 1.17
C ASP A 137 11.34 16.44 2.46
N GLY A 138 10.66 16.35 3.59
CA GLY A 138 11.24 16.05 4.89
C GLY A 138 11.67 14.60 4.99
N PHE A 139 12.68 14.36 5.84
CA PHE A 139 13.16 13.02 6.16
C PHE A 139 12.29 12.35 7.23
N SER A 140 10.99 12.26 6.94
CA SER A 140 9.97 11.68 7.82
C SER A 140 8.80 11.15 7.00
N ASN A 141 7.99 10.29 7.59
CA ASN A 141 6.72 9.92 6.96
C ASN A 141 5.76 11.11 6.95
N SER A 142 4.96 11.22 5.89
CA SER A 142 3.99 12.30 5.73
C SER A 142 2.66 11.77 5.23
N ILE A 143 1.58 12.33 5.78
CA ILE A 143 0.19 12.09 5.38
C ILE A 143 -0.45 13.40 4.91
N PRO A 144 -1.45 13.36 4.02
CA PRO A 144 -2.26 14.53 3.73
C PRO A 144 -3.13 14.87 4.94
N SER A 145 -3.45 16.16 5.11
CA SER A 145 -4.38 16.62 6.15
C SER A 145 -5.76 15.99 6.05
N SER A 146 -6.16 15.59 4.84
CA SER A 146 -7.38 14.82 4.55
C SER A 146 -7.41 13.46 5.26
N LEU A 147 -6.24 12.90 5.61
CA LEU A 147 -6.08 11.63 6.31
C LEU A 147 -5.47 11.79 7.72
N GLU A 148 -5.28 13.03 8.18
CA GLU A 148 -4.89 13.27 9.57
C GLU A 148 -6.01 12.81 10.51
N PRO A 149 -5.66 12.00 11.55
CA PRO A 149 -6.60 11.51 12.55
C PRO A 149 -7.12 12.59 13.51
#